data_AF-A0AAD2YI61-F1
#
_entry.id   AF-A0AAD2YI61-F1
#
_cell.length_a   1.000
_cell.length_b   1.000
_cell.length_c   1.000
_cell.angle_alpha   90.00
_cell.angle_beta   90.00
_cell.angle_gamma   90.00
#
_symmetry.space_group_name_H-M   'P 1'
#
loop_
_entity.id
_entity.type
_entity.pdbx_description
1 polymer ?
#
loop_
_entity_poly.entity_id
_entity_poly.type
_entity_poly.pdbx_seq_one_letter_code
_entity_poly.pdbx_strand_id
1 'polypeptide(L)'
;MKTMRSLKWLRPLLVVLFMSYYVGGTAFTHTHHFLNYSITHSHPYLPGADGLPHHEHSTVAFNTIEELTELCMELIPYLPLVMAWALLMVVLVFLKKEVVLRLVRRGESRAPPSFGIVI
;
A
#
# COMPACT_ATOMS: atom_id res chain seq x y z
N MET A 1 8.14 -8.47 -29.58
CA MET A 1 8.40 -7.90 -28.23
C MET A 1 7.73 -6.53 -28.14
N LYS A 2 6.58 -6.43 -27.46
CA LYS A 2 5.86 -5.16 -27.27
C LYS A 2 6.74 -4.26 -26.40
N THR A 3 7.16 -3.14 -26.96
CA THR A 3 8.13 -2.20 -26.40
C THR A 3 7.86 -1.85 -24.94
N MET A 4 8.89 -1.87 -24.10
CA MET A 4 8.93 -1.44 -22.70
C MET A 4 8.68 0.07 -22.49
N ARG A 5 7.77 0.69 -23.27
CA ARG A 5 7.38 2.10 -23.12
C ARG A 5 6.48 2.35 -21.89
N SER A 6 6.02 1.30 -21.21
CA SER A 6 4.99 1.36 -20.17
C SER A 6 5.48 1.74 -18.76
N LEU A 7 6.80 1.71 -18.49
CA LEU A 7 7.35 1.97 -17.14
C LEU A 7 7.74 3.45 -16.89
N LYS A 8 7.39 4.37 -17.78
CA LYS A 8 7.73 5.80 -17.61
C LYS A 8 7.21 6.38 -16.28
N TRP A 9 6.07 5.89 -15.80
CA TRP A 9 5.46 6.27 -14.53
C TRP A 9 6.15 5.67 -13.29
N LEU A 10 6.92 4.59 -13.45
CA LEU A 10 7.65 3.97 -12.35
C LEU A 10 8.74 4.90 -11.80
N ARG A 11 9.37 5.70 -12.68
CA ARG A 11 10.42 6.64 -12.29
C ARG A 11 9.93 7.72 -11.31
N PRO A 12 8.90 8.53 -11.63
CA PRO A 12 8.39 9.49 -10.66
C PRO A 12 7.77 8.80 -9.43
N LEU A 13 7.13 7.63 -9.59
CA LEU A 13 6.62 6.85 -8.46
C LEU A 13 7.73 6.47 -7.46
N LEU A 14 8.85 5.96 -7.96
CA LEU A 14 9.99 5.59 -7.12
C LEU A 14 10.61 6.81 -6.43
N VAL A 15 10.68 7.96 -7.11
CA VAL A 15 11.14 9.21 -6.50
C VAL A 15 10.20 9.63 -5.37
N VAL A 16 8.89 9.64 -5.61
CA VAL A 16 7.90 9.97 -4.57
C VAL A 16 8.01 8.99 -3.40
N LEU A 17 8.10 7.68 -3.66
CA LEU A 17 8.24 6.67 -2.62
C LEU A 17 9.52 6.87 -1.80
N PHE A 18 10.65 7.11 -2.46
CA PHE A 18 11.93 7.36 -1.81
C PHE A 18 11.90 8.63 -0.96
N MET A 19 11.39 9.74 -1.51
CA MET A 19 11.31 11.01 -0.79
C MET A 19 10.36 10.91 0.40
N SER A 20 9.20 10.28 0.25
CA SER A 20 8.26 10.05 1.36
C SER A 20 8.89 9.18 2.46
N TYR A 21 9.59 8.10 2.08
CA TYR A 21 10.28 7.25 3.05
C TYR A 21 11.40 8.01 3.76
N TYR A 22 12.24 8.74 3.01
CA TYR A 22 13.35 9.51 3.57
C TYR A 22 12.86 10.60 4.51
N VAL A 23 11.89 11.41 4.09
CA VAL A 23 11.32 12.49 4.91
C VAL A 23 10.59 11.90 6.13
N GLY A 24 9.81 10.83 5.95
CA GLY A 24 9.15 10.16 7.08
C GLY A 24 10.16 9.63 8.10
N GLY A 25 11.21 8.96 7.64
CA GLY A 25 12.23 8.38 8.52
C GLY A 25 13.12 9.40 9.21
N THR A 26 13.28 10.61 8.66
CA THR A 26 14.20 11.62 9.20
C THR A 26 13.51 12.76 9.94
N ALA A 27 12.31 13.18 9.51
CA ALA A 27 11.63 14.36 10.06
C ALA A 27 10.47 14.01 11.01
N PHE A 28 10.07 12.74 11.08
CA PHE A 28 8.96 12.30 11.92
C PHE A 28 9.39 11.28 12.97
N THR A 29 10.08 10.22 12.57
CA THR A 29 10.47 9.16 13.50
C THR A 29 11.71 9.52 14.30
N HIS A 30 11.67 9.31 15.61
CA HIS A 30 12.83 9.41 16.50
C HIS A 30 12.68 8.50 17.71
N THR A 31 13.79 8.35 18.44
CA THR A 31 13.90 7.44 19.58
C THR A 31 14.44 8.18 20.80
N HIS A 32 13.76 8.01 21.94
CA HIS A 32 14.30 8.36 23.26
C HIS A 32 14.96 7.12 23.86
N HIS A 33 16.21 7.28 24.32
CA HIS A 33 16.98 6.21 24.93
C HIS A 33 16.99 6.38 26.46
N PHE A 34 16.56 5.34 27.16
CA PHE A 34 16.62 5.24 28.62
C PHE A 34 17.58 4.13 29.03
N LEU A 35 17.85 4.01 30.34
CA LEU A 35 18.82 3.05 30.85
C LEU A 35 18.52 1.59 30.45
N ASN A 36 17.23 1.21 30.45
CA ASN A 36 16.79 -0.17 30.29
C ASN A 36 15.90 -0.41 29.05
N TYR A 37 15.48 0.64 28.36
CA TYR A 37 14.55 0.55 27.24
C TYR A 37 14.68 1.77 26.33
N SER A 38 14.06 1.70 25.16
CA SER A 38 13.99 2.82 24.22
C SER A 38 12.55 2.95 23.73
N ILE A 39 12.08 4.18 23.60
CA ILE A 39 10.76 4.47 23.03
C ILE A 39 10.99 5.11 21.67
N THR A 40 10.45 4.48 20.63
CA THR A 40 10.47 5.01 19.27
C THR A 40 9.05 5.39 18.87
N HIS A 41 8.87 6.63 18.44
CA HIS A 41 7.57 7.15 18.01
C HIS A 41 7.74 8.18 16.89
N SER A 42 6.64 8.75 16.40
CA SER A 42 6.68 9.65 15.24
C SER A 42 5.82 10.90 15.39
N HIS A 43 6.42 12.07 15.17
CA HIS A 43 5.78 13.37 14.92
C HIS A 43 6.80 14.34 14.33
N PRO A 44 6.39 15.43 13.66
CA PRO A 44 7.33 16.45 13.21
C PRO A 44 8.28 16.87 14.34
N TYR A 45 9.58 16.75 14.11
CA TYR A 45 10.60 17.18 15.06
C TYR A 45 11.83 17.72 14.33
N LEU A 46 12.67 18.45 15.05
CA LEU A 46 13.98 18.87 14.57
C LEU A 46 15.05 18.09 15.32
N PRO A 47 15.93 17.36 14.62
CA PRO A 47 17.04 16.68 15.26
C PRO A 47 18.06 17.68 15.80
N GLY A 48 18.71 17.30 16.89
CA GLY A 48 19.83 18.00 17.47
C GLY A 48 21.11 17.88 16.64
N ALA A 49 22.13 18.62 17.06
CA ALA A 49 23.46 18.58 16.41
C ALA A 49 24.13 17.20 16.57
N ASP A 50 23.73 16.45 17.59
CA ASP A 50 24.11 15.07 17.88
C ASP A 50 23.21 14.02 17.18
N GLY A 51 22.18 14.47 16.45
CA GLY A 51 21.18 13.61 15.81
C GLY A 51 20.09 13.09 16.75
N LEU A 52 20.07 13.50 18.01
CA LEU A 52 19.06 13.10 18.98
C LEU A 52 17.88 14.09 19.02
N PRO A 53 16.68 13.67 19.47
CA PRO A 53 15.58 14.60 19.68
C PRO A 53 15.90 15.59 20.81
N HIS A 54 15.90 16.90 20.52
CA HIS A 54 16.08 17.96 21.52
C HIS A 54 14.79 18.36 22.25
N HIS A 55 13.90 17.40 22.50
CA HIS A 55 12.67 17.62 23.25
C HIS A 55 12.43 16.41 24.16
N GLU A 56 11.48 16.55 25.09
CA GLU A 56 11.13 15.50 26.04
C GLU A 56 9.61 15.37 26.10
N HIS A 57 9.16 14.20 26.54
CA HIS A 57 7.73 13.92 26.75
C HIS A 57 7.43 13.71 28.23
N SER A 58 6.16 13.93 28.58
CA SER A 58 5.67 13.54 29.91
C SER A 58 5.47 12.03 29.98
N THR A 59 5.46 11.48 31.20
CA THR A 59 5.13 10.06 31.43
C THR A 59 3.78 9.67 30.85
N VAL A 60 2.78 10.55 30.94
CA VAL A 60 1.44 10.29 30.37
C VAL A 60 1.51 10.12 28.85
N ALA A 61 2.30 10.96 28.17
CA ALA A 61 2.49 10.85 26.72
C ALA A 61 3.18 9.53 26.33
N PHE A 62 4.18 9.08 27.10
CA PHE A 62 4.82 7.79 26.86
C PHE A 62 3.86 6.62 27.09
N ASN A 63 3.03 6.66 28.11
CA ASN A 63 2.01 5.62 28.33
C ASN A 63 1.01 5.56 27.17
N THR A 64 0.61 6.69 26.61
CA THR A 64 -0.27 6.71 25.43
C THR A 64 0.41 6.08 24.20
N ILE A 65 1.71 6.31 24.01
CA ILE A 65 2.48 5.68 22.93
C ILE A 65 2.54 4.16 23.13
N GLU A 66 2.71 3.70 24.37
CA GLU A 66 2.70 2.28 24.72
C GLU A 66 1.35 1.63 24.40
N GLU A 67 0.24 2.20 24.87
CA GLU A 67 -1.12 1.70 24.59
C GLU A 67 -1.41 1.64 23.08
N LEU A 68 -0.99 2.65 22.31
CA LEU A 68 -1.16 2.66 20.86
C LEU A 68 -0.29 1.58 20.20
N THR A 69 0.91 1.34 20.72
CA THR A 69 1.80 0.28 20.23
C THR A 69 1.19 -1.09 20.48
N GLU A 70 0.64 -1.34 21.66
CA GLU A 70 -0.06 -2.58 21.98
C GLU A 70 -1.23 -2.81 21.03
N LEU A 71 -2.07 -1.79 20.79
CA LEU A 71 -3.18 -1.86 19.84
C LEU A 71 -2.69 -2.17 18.41
N CYS A 72 -1.60 -1.54 17.97
CA CYS A 72 -1.01 -1.84 16.67
C CYS A 72 -0.52 -3.29 16.58
N MET A 73 0.18 -3.77 17.61
CA MET A 73 0.69 -5.14 17.68
C MET A 73 -0.44 -6.18 17.68
N GLU A 74 -1.56 -5.87 18.34
CA GLU A 74 -2.78 -6.68 18.28
C GLU A 74 -3.39 -6.69 16.87
N LEU A 75 -3.34 -5.57 16.14
CA LEU A 75 -3.92 -5.47 14.80
C LEU A 75 -3.04 -6.07 13.68
N ILE A 76 -1.71 -6.09 13.84
CA ILE A 76 -0.75 -6.57 12.82
C ILE A 76 -1.11 -7.95 12.24
N PRO A 77 -1.47 -8.97 13.04
CA PRO A 77 -1.86 -10.29 12.52
C PRO A 77 -3.04 -10.27 11.55
N TYR A 78 -3.91 -9.26 11.61
CA TYR A 78 -5.08 -9.13 10.74
C TYR A 78 -4.76 -8.45 9.40
N LEU A 79 -3.65 -7.71 9.30
CA LEU A 79 -3.27 -7.00 8.08
C LEU A 79 -3.09 -7.94 6.86
N PRO A 80 -2.42 -9.11 6.97
CA PRO A 80 -2.34 -10.08 5.88
C PRO A 80 -3.70 -10.59 5.43
N LEU A 81 -4.65 -10.77 6.35
CA LEU A 81 -6.01 -11.22 6.03
C LEU A 81 -6.75 -10.18 5.18
N VAL A 82 -6.66 -8.90 5.57
CA VAL A 82 -7.25 -7.79 4.81
C VAL A 82 -6.61 -7.66 3.42
N MET A 83 -5.28 -7.78 3.33
CA MET A 83 -4.57 -7.76 2.05
C MET A 83 -4.97 -8.94 1.15
N ALA A 84 -5.03 -10.15 1.70
CA ALA A 84 -5.45 -11.35 0.97
C ALA A 84 -6.89 -11.19 0.45
N TRP A 85 -7.79 -10.66 1.28
CA TRP A 85 -9.17 -10.38 0.90
C TRP A 85 -9.26 -9.34 -0.22
N ALA A 86 -8.50 -8.25 -0.13
CA ALA A 86 -8.45 -7.22 -1.18
C ALA A 86 -7.92 -7.80 -2.51
N LEU A 87 -6.85 -8.61 -2.46
CA LEU A 87 -6.30 -9.28 -3.64
C LEU A 87 -7.30 -10.28 -4.25
N LEU A 88 -8.00 -11.05 -3.42
CA LEU A 88 -9.05 -11.95 -3.87
C LEU A 88 -10.16 -11.18 -4.61
N MET A 89 -10.61 -10.06 -4.05
CA MET A 89 -11.62 -9.20 -4.70
C MET A 89 -11.14 -8.67 -6.05
N VAL A 90 -9.88 -8.25 -6.15
CA VAL A 90 -9.29 -7.82 -7.42
C VAL A 90 -9.31 -8.96 -8.44
N VAL A 91 -8.89 -10.17 -8.06
CA VAL A 91 -8.91 -11.36 -8.93
C VAL A 91 -10.33 -11.68 -9.40
N LEU A 92 -11.31 -11.68 -8.50
CA LEU A 92 -12.72 -11.95 -8.85
C LEU A 92 -13.28 -10.92 -9.84
N VAL A 93 -12.92 -9.64 -9.69
CA VAL A 93 -13.31 -8.59 -10.65
C VAL A 93 -12.71 -8.84 -12.03
N PHE A 94 -11.43 -9.23 -12.12
CA PHE A 94 -10.79 -9.58 -13.40
C PHE A 94 -11.43 -10.81 -14.04
N LEU A 95 -11.70 -11.87 -13.27
CA LEU A 95 -12.37 -13.08 -13.76
C LEU A 95 -13.77 -12.78 -14.30
N LYS A 96 -14.55 -11.96 -13.59
CA LYS A 96 -15.88 -11.52 -14.06
C LYS A 96 -15.79 -10.76 -15.38
N LYS A 97 -14.84 -9.84 -15.52
CA LYS A 97 -14.60 -9.09 -16.77
C LYS A 97 -14.24 -10.02 -17.92
N GLU A 98 -13.34 -10.98 -17.70
CA GLU A 98 -12.93 -11.97 -18.72
C GLU A 98 -14.09 -12.87 -19.17
N VAL A 99 -14.97 -13.27 -18.24
CA VAL A 99 -16.18 -14.06 -18.57
C VAL A 99 -17.16 -13.23 -19.40
N VAL A 100 -17.43 -11.98 -19.02
CA VAL A 100 -18.32 -11.08 -19.77
C VAL A 100 -17.77 -10.80 -21.18
N LEU A 101 -16.48 -10.50 -21.30
CA LEU A 101 -15.84 -10.28 -22.61
C LEU A 101 -15.92 -11.51 -23.51
N ARG A 102 -15.71 -12.72 -22.94
CA ARG A 102 -15.87 -13.98 -23.67
C ARG A 102 -17.31 -14.19 -24.13
N LEU A 103 -18.31 -13.90 -23.29
CA LEU A 103 -19.73 -14.01 -23.64
C LEU A 103 -20.11 -13.04 -24.78
N VAL A 104 -19.72 -11.77 -24.70
CA VAL A 104 -19.99 -10.76 -25.74
C VAL A 104 -19.36 -11.17 -27.07
N ARG A 105 -18.07 -11.58 -27.06
CA ARG A 105 -17.38 -12.04 -28.27
C ARG A 105 -18.09 -13.25 -28.91
N ARG A 106 -18.62 -14.17 -28.10
CA ARG A 106 -19.35 -15.35 -28.57
C ARG A 106 -20.73 -15.00 -29.15
N GLY A 107 -21.38 -13.95 -28.64
CA GLY A 107 -22.64 -13.42 -29.17
C GLY A 107 -22.48 -12.76 -30.54
N GLU A 108 -21.38 -12.03 -30.75
CA GLU A 108 -21.09 -11.37 -32.03
C GLU A 108 -20.53 -12.32 -33.11
N SER A 109 -20.16 -13.56 -32.75
CA SER A 109 -19.62 -14.56 -33.68
C SER A 109 -20.70 -15.36 -34.44
N ARG A 110 -21.99 -15.07 -34.23
CA ARG A 110 -23.06 -15.73 -34.99
C ARG A 110 -23.30 -14.93 -36.27
N ALA A 111 -22.64 -15.33 -37.36
CA ALA A 111 -23.08 -14.92 -38.69
C ALA A 111 -24.56 -15.33 -38.87
N PRO A 112 -25.43 -14.46 -39.40
CA PRO A 112 -26.82 -14.80 -39.65
C PRO A 112 -26.89 -16.02 -40.59
N PRO A 113 -27.87 -16.92 -40.43
CA PRO A 113 -28.01 -18.06 -41.33
C PRO A 113 -28.13 -17.54 -42.77
N SER A 114 -27.17 -17.90 -43.61
CA SER A 114 -27.27 -17.67 -45.04
C SER A 114 -28.36 -18.58 -45.58
N PHE A 115 -29.58 -18.07 -45.69
CA PHE A 115 -30.62 -18.73 -46.49
C PHE A 115 -30.18 -18.67 -47.94
N GLY A 116 -29.55 -19.74 -48.42
CA GLY A 116 -29.28 -19.95 -49.83
C GLY A 116 -30.61 -20.09 -50.56
N ILE A 117 -31.00 -19.05 -51.29
CA ILE A 117 -32.06 -19.11 -52.29
C ILE A 117 -31.51 -19.92 -53.46
N VAL A 118 -32.05 -21.11 -53.67
CA VAL A 118 -31.89 -21.89 -54.90
C VAL A 118 -32.90 -21.31 -55.90
N ILE A 119 -32.39 -20.69 -56.97
CA ILE A 119 -33.11 -20.49 -58.25
C ILE A 119 -32.28 -21.21 -59.30
#